data_AF-A0A767WGM1-F1
#
_entry.id   AF-A0A767WGM1-F1
#
_cell.length_a   1.000
_cell.length_b   1.000
_cell.length_c   1.000
_cell.angle_alpha   90.00
_cell.angle_beta   90.00
_cell.angle_gamma   90.00
#
_symmetry.space_group_name_H-M   'P 1'
#
loop_
_entity.id
_entity.type
_entity.pdbx_description
1 polymer ?
#
loop_
_entity_poly.entity_id
_entity_poly.type
_entity_poly.pdbx_seq_one_letter_code
_entity_poly.pdbx_strand_id
1 'polypeptide(L)'
;TGMTVTEVKGFGRQKGHTELYRGAEYMVDFLPKVKIEIVVPDDIVDTCVDTIIRTAQTGKIGDGKIFVFDVARVIRIRTGEEDDAAI
;
A
#
# COMPACT_ATOMS: atom_id res chain seq x y z
N THR A 1 12.59 7.06 -11.09
CA THR A 1 11.17 6.69 -10.90
C THR A 1 10.98 5.18 -10.91
N GLY A 2 10.25 4.66 -9.92
CA GLY A 2 9.95 3.23 -9.78
C GLY A 2 8.93 2.99 -8.66
N MET A 3 8.36 1.78 -8.62
CA MET A 3 7.45 1.36 -7.55
C MET A 3 7.52 -0.15 -7.35
N THR A 4 7.24 -0.61 -6.15
CA THR A 4 7.07 -2.03 -5.83
C THR A 4 5.60 -2.30 -5.52
N VAL A 5 5.07 -3.37 -6.10
CA VAL A 5 3.67 -3.77 -5.94
C VAL A 5 3.63 -5.19 -5.42
N THR A 6 2.82 -5.44 -4.39
CA THR A 6 2.67 -6.77 -3.79
C THR A 6 1.21 -7.05 -3.49
N GLU A 7 0.74 -8.24 -3.86
CA GLU A 7 -0.58 -8.72 -3.46
C GLU A 7 -0.57 -9.13 -1.99
N VAL A 8 -1.52 -8.61 -1.21
CA VAL A 8 -1.63 -8.86 0.22
C VAL A 8 -3.06 -9.21 0.61
N LYS A 9 -3.19 -9.77 1.80
CA LYS A 9 -4.47 -10.12 2.42
C LYS A 9 -4.76 -9.13 3.55
N GLY A 10 -5.81 -8.34 3.40
CA GLY A 10 -6.23 -7.33 4.37
C GLY A 10 -7.33 -7.82 5.30
N PHE A 11 -7.28 -7.39 6.56
CA PHE A 11 -8.33 -7.62 7.55
C PHE A 11 -8.73 -6.29 8.21
N GLY A 12 -10.01 -6.12 8.53
CA GLY A 12 -10.49 -4.89 9.18
C GLY A 12 -12.01 -4.77 9.20
N ARG A 13 -12.51 -3.52 9.23
CA ARG A 13 -13.95 -3.22 9.27
C ARG A 13 -14.73 -3.63 8.01
N GLN A 14 -14.01 -3.89 6.91
CA GLN A 14 -14.60 -4.48 5.72
C GLN A 14 -14.86 -5.96 6.02
N LYS A 15 -16.10 -6.30 6.36
CA LYS A 15 -16.48 -7.67 6.72
C LYS A 15 -16.27 -8.59 5.50
N GLY A 16 -15.61 -9.71 5.76
CA GLY A 16 -15.56 -10.87 4.89
C GLY A 16 -16.93 -11.45 4.57
N HIS A 17 -17.05 -12.17 3.47
CA HIS A 17 -18.23 -13.00 3.25
C HIS A 17 -18.10 -14.26 4.12
N THR A 18 -19.18 -14.69 4.76
CA THR A 18 -19.17 -15.94 5.54
C THR A 18 -19.28 -17.11 4.57
N GLU A 19 -18.17 -17.75 4.21
CA GLU A 19 -18.19 -19.03 3.50
C GLU A 19 -18.19 -20.22 4.49
N LEU A 20 -19.22 -21.07 4.42
CA LEU A 20 -19.31 -22.32 5.16
C LEU A 20 -18.43 -23.39 4.48
N TYR A 21 -17.27 -23.73 5.06
CA TYR A 21 -16.46 -24.87 4.60
C TYR A 21 -16.61 -26.05 5.56
N ARG A 22 -17.30 -27.12 5.12
CA ARG A 22 -17.42 -28.41 5.82
C ARG A 22 -17.84 -28.36 7.31
N GLY A 23 -18.78 -27.49 7.67
CA GLY A 23 -19.42 -27.51 8.98
C GLY A 23 -18.57 -27.00 10.15
N ALA A 24 -17.42 -26.37 9.87
CA ALA A 24 -16.66 -25.61 10.87
C ALA A 24 -16.70 -24.11 10.50
N GLU A 25 -17.15 -23.28 11.43
CA GLU A 25 -17.10 -21.82 11.28
C GLU A 25 -15.64 -21.34 11.37
N TYR A 26 -15.03 -20.99 10.24
CA TYR A 26 -13.77 -20.27 10.22
C TYR A 26 -14.05 -18.80 9.87
N MET A 27 -14.30 -17.98 10.90
CA MET A 27 -14.35 -16.52 10.76
C MET A 27 -12.93 -15.94 10.72
N VAL A 28 -12.27 -15.95 9.57
CA VAL A 28 -11.36 -14.84 9.18
C VAL A 28 -11.28 -14.81 7.65
N ASP A 29 -12.20 -14.09 7.01
CA ASP A 29 -12.05 -13.83 5.58
C ASP A 29 -11.09 -12.65 5.41
N PHE A 30 -9.91 -12.94 4.88
CA PHE A 30 -9.00 -11.90 4.43
C PHE A 30 -9.39 -11.47 3.03
N LEU A 31 -9.56 -10.18 2.82
CA LEU A 31 -9.87 -9.66 1.49
C LEU A 31 -8.57 -9.38 0.73
N PRO A 32 -8.50 -9.76 -0.57
CA PRO A 32 -7.35 -9.43 -1.39
C PRO A 32 -7.22 -7.91 -1.52
N LYS A 33 -5.98 -7.42 -1.39
CA LYS A 33 -5.58 -6.02 -1.49
C LYS A 33 -4.25 -5.94 -2.22
N VAL A 34 -3.91 -4.75 -2.69
CA VAL A 34 -2.61 -4.45 -3.28
C VAL A 34 -1.87 -3.50 -2.36
N LYS A 35 -0.64 -3.85 -1.98
CA LYS A 35 0.31 -2.97 -1.30
C LYS A 35 1.19 -2.33 -2.36
N ILE A 36 1.20 -1.01 -2.40
CA ILE A 36 2.09 -0.20 -3.24
C ILE A 36 3.12 0.45 -2.33
N GLU A 37 4.39 0.28 -2.66
CA GLU A 37 5.51 0.90 -1.97
C GLU A 37 6.27 1.76 -2.98
N ILE A 38 6.39 3.05 -2.65
CA ILE A 38 7.10 4.06 -3.43
C ILE A 38 7.96 4.88 -2.50
N VAL A 39 9.14 5.28 -2.99
CA VAL A 39 10.01 6.26 -2.34
C VAL A 39 10.02 7.47 -3.25
N VAL A 40 9.79 8.64 -2.65
CA VAL A 40 9.69 9.93 -3.35
C VAL A 40 10.49 10.97 -2.58
N PRO A 41 10.99 12.03 -3.25
CA PRO A 41 11.59 13.16 -2.55
C PRO A 41 10.58 13.86 -1.63
N ASP A 42 11.09 14.47 -0.56
CA ASP A 42 10.27 15.09 0.50
C ASP A 42 9.34 16.19 -0.03
N ASP A 43 9.79 16.94 -1.04
CA ASP A 43 9.06 18.07 -1.61
C ASP A 43 7.78 17.67 -2.39
N ILE A 44 7.62 16.39 -2.73
CA ILE A 44 6.44 15.87 -3.44
C ILE A 44 5.59 14.91 -2.61
N VAL A 45 5.94 14.61 -1.35
CA VAL A 45 5.22 13.65 -0.50
C VAL A 45 3.72 13.98 -0.42
N ASP A 46 3.37 15.22 -0.07
CA ASP A 46 1.97 15.64 0.06
C ASP A 46 1.21 15.56 -1.27
N THR A 47 1.86 15.93 -2.37
CA THR A 47 1.29 15.83 -3.72
C THR A 47 1.00 14.36 -4.08
N CYS A 48 1.89 13.44 -3.73
CA CYS A 48 1.68 12.01 -3.94
C CYS A 48 0.53 11.47 -3.08
N VAL A 49 0.47 11.83 -1.79
CA VAL A 49 -0.62 11.42 -0.88
C VAL A 49 -1.96 11.90 -1.41
N ASP A 50 -2.09 13.19 -1.76
CA ASP A 50 -3.33 13.76 -2.29
C ASP A 50 -3.76 13.08 -3.59
N THR A 51 -2.80 12.77 -4.46
CA THR A 51 -3.08 12.07 -5.73
C THR A 51 -3.60 10.66 -5.49
N ILE A 52 -2.99 9.91 -4.55
CA ILE A 52 -3.45 8.57 -4.19
C ILE A 52 -4.86 8.63 -3.60
N ILE A 53 -5.14 9.58 -2.71
CA ILE A 53 -6.49 9.76 -2.13
C ILE A 53 -7.51 10.01 -3.24
N ARG A 54 -7.27 11.00 -4.10
CA ARG A 54 -8.21 11.37 -5.17
C ARG A 54 -8.50 10.24 -6.15
N THR A 55 -7.53 9.34 -6.38
CA THR A 55 -7.65 8.27 -7.37
C THR A 55 -8.19 6.97 -6.79
N ALA A 56 -7.82 6.62 -5.55
CA ALA A 56 -8.20 5.35 -4.93
C ALA A 56 -9.47 5.44 -4.07
N GLN A 57 -9.92 6.64 -3.69
CA GLN A 57 -11.08 6.82 -2.85
C GLN A 57 -12.38 6.52 -3.61
N THR A 58 -13.11 5.51 -3.15
CA THR A 58 -14.46 5.17 -3.63
C THR A 58 -15.55 5.65 -2.68
N GLY A 59 -15.17 6.04 -1.45
CA GLY A 59 -16.09 6.42 -0.38
C GLY A 59 -16.73 5.21 0.34
N LYS A 60 -16.33 3.99 0.00
CA LYS A 60 -16.83 2.76 0.62
C LYS A 60 -15.84 2.23 1.66
N ILE A 61 -16.35 1.43 2.59
CA ILE A 61 -15.50 0.73 3.56
C ILE A 61 -14.56 -0.21 2.81
N GLY A 62 -13.25 -0.01 2.97
CA GLY A 62 -12.25 -0.86 2.35
C GLY A 62 -11.25 -0.17 1.44
N ASP A 63 -11.36 1.14 1.22
CA ASP A 63 -10.45 1.93 0.36
C ASP A 63 -8.97 1.83 0.78
N GLY A 64 -8.70 1.42 2.02
CA GLY A 64 -7.34 1.11 2.49
C GLY A 64 -6.79 2.18 3.41
N LYS A 65 -5.46 2.27 3.48
CA LYS A 65 -4.72 3.24 4.28
C LYS A 65 -3.44 3.62 3.54
N ILE A 66 -2.97 4.84 3.78
CA ILE A 66 -1.66 5.33 3.35
C ILE A 66 -0.81 5.46 4.62
N PHE A 67 0.41 4.96 4.56
CA PHE A 67 1.40 5.13 5.63
C PHE A 67 2.59 5.85 5.03
N VAL A 68 3.10 6.85 5.75
CA VAL A 68 4.29 7.62 5.37
C VAL A 68 5.36 7.33 6.41
N PHE A 69 6.55 6.98 5.93
CA PHE A 69 7.73 6.69 6.75
C PHE A 69 8.93 7.40 6.14
N ASP A 70 9.78 7.96 6.99
CA ASP A 70 11.04 8.55 6.55
C ASP A 70 12.00 7.46 6.08
N VAL A 71 12.66 7.69 4.94
CA VAL A 71 13.70 6.81 4.43
C VAL A 71 15.05 7.43 4.75
N ALA A 72 15.80 6.80 5.65
CA ALA A 72 17.07 7.36 6.12
C ALA A 72 18.16 7.43 5.04
N ARG A 73 18.10 6.57 4.01
CA ARG A 73 19.06 6.54 2.89
C ARG A 73 18.51 5.73 1.73
N VAL A 74 18.76 6.18 0.50
CA VAL A 74 18.46 5.43 -0.73
C VAL A 74 19.74 5.17 -1.51
N ILE A 75 19.90 3.98 -2.09
CA ILE A 75 21.04 3.65 -2.95
C ILE A 75 20.56 2.94 -4.21
N ARG A 76 20.90 3.46 -5.39
CA ARG A 76 20.59 2.81 -6.67
C ARG A 76 21.68 1.79 -6.99
N ILE A 77 21.39 0.50 -6.82
CA ILE A 77 22.35 -0.62 -7.01
C ILE A 77 23.16 -0.53 -8.31
N ARG A 78 22.52 -0.13 -9.42
CA ARG A 78 23.17 -0.08 -10.74
C ARG A 78 24.28 0.97 -10.84
N THR A 79 24.14 2.11 -10.18
CA THR A 79 24.99 3.30 -10.37
C THR A 79 25.75 3.69 -9.10
N GLY A 80 25.29 3.27 -7.93
CA GLY A 80 25.80 3.73 -6.64
C GLY A 80 25.35 5.14 -6.27
N GLU A 81 24.45 5.75 -7.05
CA GLU A 81 23.84 7.04 -6.69
C GLU A 81 23.07 6.90 -5.38
N GLU A 82 23.05 7.98 -4.60
CA GLU A 82 22.41 8.03 -3.29
C GLU A 82 21.27 9.05 -3.25
N ASP A 83 20.33 8.82 -2.34
CA ASP A 83 19.23 9.71 -1.95
C ASP A 83 18.45 10.25 -3.17
N ASP A 84 18.32 11.56 -3.34
CA ASP A 84 17.53 12.15 -4.42
C ASP A 84 17.98 11.71 -5.82
N ALA A 85 19.28 11.45 -6.02
CA ALA A 85 19.81 10.95 -7.30
C ALA A 85 19.47 9.45 -7.52
N ALA A 86 19.20 8.71 -6.43
CA ALA A 86 18.86 7.31 -6.46
C ALA A 86 17.37 7.01 -6.71
N ILE A 87 16.50 8.01 -6.50
CA ILE A 87 15.05 7.91 -6.71
C ILE A 87 14.69 8.06 -8.21
#